data_AF-A0A959Z1B2-F1
#
_entry.id   AF-A0A959Z1B2-F1
#
_cell.length_a   1.000
_cell.length_b   1.000
_cell.length_c   1.000
_cell.angle_alpha   90.00
_cell.angle_beta   90.00
_cell.angle_gamma   90.00
#
_symmetry.space_group_name_H-M   'P 1'
#
loop_
_entity.id
_entity.type
_entity.pdbx_description
1 polymer ?
#
loop_
_entity_poly.entity_id
_entity_poly.type
_entity_poly.pdbx_seq_one_letter_code
_entity_poly.pdbx_strand_id
1 'polypeptide(L)'
;MLVLEGHPKQEGMFTMRLRVPADSRLDVHWHPRDERVTILSGLVRVGFGEVWDEGTMASFGPGSFYLNPPESLHYVWCVED
;
A
#
# COMPACT_ATOMS: atom_id res chain seq x y z
N MET A 1 -3.66 -12.51 -4.26
CA MET A 1 -2.36 -11.96 -4.72
C MET A 1 -1.94 -12.68 -5.99
N LEU A 2 -1.42 -11.93 -6.96
CA LEU A 2 -0.81 -12.47 -8.18
C LEU A 2 0.48 -11.71 -8.50
N VAL A 3 1.61 -12.40 -8.71
CA VAL A 3 2.86 -11.79 -9.17
C VAL A 3 2.81 -11.68 -10.70
N LEU A 4 3.05 -10.49 -11.23
CA LEU A 4 3.08 -10.19 -12.66
C LEU A 4 4.50 -10.24 -13.23
N GLU A 5 5.49 -9.83 -12.44
CA GLU A 5 6.89 -9.74 -12.83
C GLU A 5 7.79 -9.83 -11.59
N GLY A 6 8.98 -10.43 -11.74
CA GLY A 6 9.98 -10.52 -10.68
C GLY A 6 9.60 -11.47 -9.55
N HIS A 7 10.19 -11.29 -8.38
CA HIS A 7 9.89 -12.11 -7.20
C HIS A 7 10.05 -11.32 -5.90
N PRO A 8 9.02 -11.24 -5.03
CA PRO A 8 9.03 -10.38 -3.83
C PRO A 8 10.02 -10.83 -2.74
N LYS A 9 10.53 -12.06 -2.82
CA LYS A 9 11.56 -12.59 -1.89
C LYS A 9 12.96 -12.65 -2.49
N GLN A 10 13.19 -12.00 -3.63
CA GLN A 10 14.50 -11.93 -4.27
C GLN A 10 14.93 -10.47 -4.41
N GLU A 11 16.20 -10.25 -4.73
CA GLU A 11 16.67 -8.92 -5.09
C GLU A 11 16.09 -8.46 -6.43
N GLY A 12 15.92 -7.15 -6.58
CA GLY A 12 15.35 -6.53 -7.78
C GLY A 12 13.93 -6.03 -7.60
N MET A 13 13.37 -5.46 -8.68
CA MET A 13 12.00 -5.00 -8.74
C MET A 13 11.04 -6.19 -8.93
N PHE A 14 9.85 -6.07 -8.37
CA PHE A 14 8.75 -6.98 -8.67
C PHE A 14 7.47 -6.16 -8.82
N THR A 15 6.54 -6.72 -9.59
CA THR A 15 5.20 -6.15 -9.76
C THR A 15 4.19 -7.22 -9.39
N MET A 16 3.21 -6.85 -8.56
CA MET A 16 2.12 -7.76 -8.19
C MET A 16 0.78 -7.04 -8.15
N ARG A 17 -0.29 -7.82 -8.24
CA ARG A 17 -1.67 -7.38 -7.99
C ARG A 17 -2.16 -7.95 -6.68
N LEU A 18 -2.67 -7.05 -5.85
CA LEU A 18 -3.33 -7.36 -4.60
C LEU A 18 -4.82 -7.11 -4.76
N ARG A 19 -5.62 -8.06 -4.28
CA ARG A 19 -7.03 -7.88 -3.97
C ARG A 19 -7.14 -8.11 -2.48
N VAL A 20 -7.66 -7.14 -1.76
CA VAL A 20 -7.70 -7.13 -0.30
C VAL A 20 -9.16 -6.95 0.09
N PRO A 21 -9.69 -7.70 1.08
CA PRO A 21 -11.05 -7.49 1.54
C PRO A 21 -11.30 -6.05 1.98
N ALA A 22 -12.51 -5.54 1.76
CA ALA A 22 -12.94 -4.25 2.31
C ALA A 22 -12.78 -4.21 3.84
N ASP A 23 -12.52 -3.02 4.36
CA ASP A 23 -12.20 -2.73 5.76
C ASP A 23 -10.91 -3.36 6.31
N SER A 24 -10.04 -3.91 5.44
CA SER A 24 -8.75 -4.44 5.89
C SER A 24 -7.80 -3.31 6.31
N ARG A 25 -7.19 -3.47 7.49
CA ARG A 25 -6.17 -2.56 8.03
C ARG A 25 -4.81 -3.24 8.03
N LEU A 26 -3.81 -2.56 7.49
CA LEU A 26 -2.42 -2.93 7.61
C LEU A 26 -1.79 -1.98 8.63
N ASP A 27 -1.42 -2.54 9.78
CA ASP A 27 -0.75 -1.81 10.87
C ASP A 27 0.54 -1.15 10.40
N VAL A 28 1.09 -0.25 11.23
CA VAL A 28 2.31 0.50 10.93
C VAL A 28 3.45 -0.44 10.53
N HIS A 29 3.97 -0.26 9.32
CA HIS A 29 5.07 -1.05 8.76
C HIS A 29 5.93 -0.20 7.81
N TRP A 30 6.98 -0.81 7.28
CA TRP A 30 7.89 -0.19 6.32
C TRP A 30 8.50 -1.24 5.38
N HIS A 31 9.12 -0.79 4.30
CA HIS A 31 9.79 -1.64 3.33
C HIS A 31 11.21 -1.11 3.02
N PRO A 32 12.18 -1.98 2.71
CA PRO A 32 13.57 -1.56 2.43
C PRO A 32 13.75 -0.89 1.06
N ARG A 33 12.69 -0.81 0.25
CA ARG A 33 12.66 -0.21 -1.08
C ARG A 33 11.33 0.51 -1.26
N ASP A 34 11.28 1.41 -2.23
CA ASP A 34 10.05 2.06 -2.66
C ASP A 34 8.92 1.06 -2.93
N GLU A 35 7.76 1.27 -2.32
CA GLU A 35 6.52 0.64 -2.73
C GLU A 35 5.72 1.62 -3.59
N ARG A 36 5.40 1.21 -4.82
CA ARG A 36 4.63 1.99 -5.78
C ARG A 36 3.28 1.32 -5.98
N VAL A 37 2.20 2.05 -5.72
CA VAL A 37 0.86 1.49 -5.78
C VAL A 37 -0.02 2.31 -6.71
N THR A 38 -0.69 1.61 -7.63
CA THR A 38 -1.78 2.15 -8.44
C THR A 38 -3.08 1.49 -8.02
N ILE A 39 -4.09 2.29 -7.73
CA ILE A 39 -5.41 1.80 -7.35
C ILE A 39 -6.20 1.43 -8.61
N LEU A 40 -6.53 0.16 -8.75
CA LEU A 40 -7.33 -0.34 -9.88
C LEU A 40 -8.84 -0.27 -9.61
N SER A 41 -9.25 -0.60 -8.39
CA SER A 41 -10.62 -0.53 -7.86
C SER A 41 -10.60 -0.23 -6.36
N GLY A 42 -11.75 0.11 -5.80
CA GLY A 42 -11.90 0.40 -4.37
C GLY A 42 -11.35 1.75 -3.93
N LEU A 43 -11.21 1.89 -2.61
CA LEU A 43 -10.72 3.10 -1.94
C LEU A 43 -9.69 2.69 -0.89
N VAL A 44 -8.49 3.25 -1.00
CA VAL A 44 -7.40 3.02 -0.07
C VAL A 44 -7.05 4.33 0.63
N ARG A 45 -6.83 4.27 1.94
CA ARG A 45 -6.29 5.39 2.72
C ARG A 45 -4.90 5.03 3.21
N VAL A 46 -3.97 5.98 3.15
CA VAL A 46 -2.59 5.79 3.59
C VAL A 46 -2.19 6.93 4.51
N GLY A 47 -1.67 6.58 5.69
CA GLY A 47 -1.06 7.52 6.62
C GLY A 47 0.41 7.17 6.88
N PHE A 48 1.15 8.13 7.43
CA PHE A 48 2.56 7.98 7.78
C PHE A 48 2.80 8.30 9.25
N GLY A 49 3.78 7.64 9.85
CA GLY A 49 4.17 7.81 11.24
C GLY A 49 4.19 6.50 12.04
N GLU A 50 4.60 6.62 13.30
CA GLU A 50 4.77 5.49 14.22
C GLU A 50 3.46 4.99 14.83
N VAL A 51 2.39 5.79 14.74
CA VAL A 51 1.10 5.51 15.35
C VAL A 51 0.00 5.67 14.30
N TRP A 52 -0.96 4.75 14.32
CA TRP A 52 -2.15 4.83 13.49
C TRP A 52 -3.00 6.05 13.88
N ASP A 53 -3.21 6.96 12.92
CA ASP A 53 -4.08 8.13 13.08
C ASP A 53 -4.93 8.34 11.82
N GLU A 54 -6.20 7.93 11.90
CA GLU A 54 -7.16 8.06 10.79
C GLU A 54 -7.35 9.52 10.33
N GLY A 55 -7.06 10.51 11.18
CA GLY A 55 -7.16 11.94 10.84
C GLY A 55 -6.08 12.42 9.88
N THR A 56 -4.97 11.70 9.76
CA THR A 56 -3.83 12.11 8.92
C THR A 56 -3.75 11.37 7.59
N MET A 57 -4.61 10.36 7.38
CA MET A 57 -4.55 9.52 6.17
C MET A 57 -5.06 10.25 4.93
N ALA A 58 -4.29 10.19 3.85
CA ALA A 58 -4.71 10.60 2.51
C ALA A 58 -5.50 9.48 1.83
N SER A 59 -6.46 9.84 0.97
CA SER A 59 -7.36 8.91 0.27
C SER A 59 -6.99 8.78 -1.22
N PHE A 60 -6.99 7.54 -1.71
CA PHE A 60 -6.64 7.17 -3.08
C PHE A 60 -7.71 6.24 -3.66
N GLY A 61 -8.44 6.75 -4.66
CA GLY A 61 -9.47 5.99 -5.41
C GLY A 61 -8.96 5.47 -6.75
N PRO A 62 -9.83 4.86 -7.59
CA PRO A 62 -9.42 4.26 -8.87
C PRO A 62 -8.66 5.23 -9.78
N GLY A 63 -7.55 4.76 -10.36
CA GLY A 63 -6.64 5.55 -11.18
C GLY A 63 -5.62 6.39 -10.41
N SER A 64 -5.75 6.48 -9.08
CA SER A 64 -4.77 7.16 -8.24
C SER A 64 -3.46 6.36 -8.14
N PHE A 65 -2.37 7.07 -7.86
CA PHE A 65 -1.05 6.51 -7.61
C PHE A 65 -0.50 7.07 -6.30
N TYR A 66 0.17 6.23 -5.50
CA TYR A 66 0.99 6.68 -4.37
C TYR A 66 2.31 5.92 -4.28
N LEU A 67 3.25 6.53 -3.57
CA LEU A 67 4.58 6.00 -3.27
C LEU A 67 4.77 5.98 -1.75
N ASN A 68 5.14 4.83 -1.21
CA ASN A 68 5.71 4.73 0.12
C ASN A 68 7.24 4.66 -0.04
N PRO A 69 8.00 5.69 0.39
CA PRO A 69 9.45 5.68 0.29
C PRO A 69 10.09 4.61 1.19
N PRO A 70 11.36 4.25 0.96
CA PRO A 70 12.06 3.24 1.75
C PRO A 70 12.09 3.65 3.22
N GLU A 71 11.95 2.68 4.11
CA GLU A 71 12.03 2.84 5.57
C GLU A 71 11.02 3.83 6.17
N SER A 72 10.08 4.34 5.37
CA SER A 72 9.03 5.23 5.84
C SER A 72 7.94 4.42 6.54
N LEU A 73 7.75 4.67 7.83
CA LEU A 73 6.66 4.07 8.59
C LEU A 73 5.33 4.58 8.07
N HIS A 74 4.49 3.65 7.63
CA HIS A 74 3.19 3.94 7.05
C HIS A 74 2.19 2.86 7.43
N TYR A 75 0.92 3.18 7.28
CA TYR A 75 -0.20 2.31 7.58
C TYR A 75 -1.31 2.52 6.55
N VAL A 76 -2.05 1.45 6.26
CA VAL A 76 -2.96 1.40 5.12
C VAL A 76 -4.32 0.89 5.57
N TRP A 77 -5.37 1.54 5.08
CA TRP A 77 -6.76 1.08 5.24
C TRP A 77 -7.38 0.89 3.86
N CYS A 78 -7.67 -0.36 3.51
CA CYS A 78 -8.44 -0.70 2.32
C CYS A 78 -9.93 -0.57 2.67
N VAL A 79 -10.51 0.60 2.44
CA VAL A 79 -11.90 0.92 2.81
C VAL A 79 -12.88 0.13 1.96
N GLU A 80 -12.61 0.01 0.66
CA GLU A 80 -13.45 -0.68 -0.34
C GLU A 80 -12.60 -1.59 -1.25
N ASP A 81 -13.21 -2.63 -1.84
CA ASP A 81 -12.58 -3.59 -2.80
C ASP A 81 -12.91 -3.26 -4.26
#